data_AF-A0A7K6IB86-F1
#
_entry.id   AF-A0A7K6IB86-F1
#
_cell.length_a   1.000
_cell.length_b   1.000
_cell.length_c   1.000
_cell.angle_alpha   90.00
_cell.angle_beta   90.00
_cell.angle_gamma   90.00
#
_symmetry.space_group_name_H-M   'P 1'
#
loop_
_entity.id
_entity.type
_entity.pdbx_description
1 polymer ?
#
loop_
_entity_poly.entity_id
_entity_poly.type
_entity_poly.pdbx_seq_one_letter_code
_entity_poly.pdbx_strand_id
1 'polypeptide(L)'
;MYCERFICILRILGTTLFGVSLLLGITAAYIVGYQFIQTDNYYFSFGLYGAILASHLIIQSLFAYLEHRKMKRSLETPIKLNKTVALCIAAYQEDPDYLRKCLLSVKRLTYPGIKVVMVIDGNSEDDVYMMDIFTEIMGRDSCATYVWRNNFHDKGPGETEESHRESMQHVSQLVLSNKSVCIMQKWGGKREVMYTAFKALGRSVDYVQVCDSDTMLDPASSVEMVKVLEEDPMVGGVGGDVQILNKYDSWISFLSSVRYWMAFNIERACQSYFGCVQCISGPLGMYRNSLLHEFVEDWYNQEFMGSQCSFGDDRHLTNRVLSLGYATKYTARSKCLTETPIEYLRWLNQQTRWSKSYFREWLYNAMWFHKHHLWMTYEAVITGFFPFFLIATVIQLFYRGKIWNILLFLLTVQLVGLIKSSFASFLRGNIVMVFMSLYSVLYMSSLLPAKMFAIATINKAGWGTSGRKTIVVNFIGLIPVSIWFTILLGGVIFTIYKESKKPFPESKQTVLIIGTILYACYWVLLLTLYMVLINKCGRRKKEQQHYDMVLDV
;
A
#
# COMPACT_ATOMS: atom_id res chain seq x y z
N MET A 1 6.59 -4.35 38.10
CA MET A 1 7.16 -3.00 37.81
C MET A 1 8.67 -2.96 37.55
N TYR A 2 9.60 -3.15 38.51
CA TYR A 2 11.05 -3.05 38.22
C TYR A 2 11.55 -4.11 37.22
N CYS A 3 11.11 -5.37 37.38
CA CYS A 3 11.45 -6.47 36.47
C CYS A 3 10.92 -6.24 35.04
N GLU A 4 9.68 -5.74 34.90
CA GLU A 4 9.09 -5.46 33.58
C GLU A 4 9.76 -4.29 32.86
N ARG A 5 10.11 -3.22 33.60
CA ARG A 5 10.89 -2.11 33.05
C ARG A 5 12.28 -2.58 32.58
N PHE A 6 12.92 -3.45 33.37
CA PHE A 6 14.21 -4.03 33.00
C PHE A 6 14.13 -4.90 31.75
N ILE A 7 13.13 -5.80 31.66
CA ILE A 7 12.89 -6.62 30.47
C ILE A 7 12.59 -5.75 29.25
N CYS A 8 11.81 -4.68 29.41
CA CYS A 8 11.52 -3.73 28.33
C CYS A 8 12.79 -3.06 27.82
N ILE A 9 13.65 -2.56 28.71
CA ILE A 9 14.94 -1.95 28.34
C ILE A 9 15.82 -2.97 27.62
N LEU A 10 15.91 -4.21 28.11
CA LEU A 10 16.67 -5.27 27.44
C LEU A 10 16.13 -5.57 26.02
N ARG A 11 14.81 -5.59 25.84
CA ARG A 11 14.21 -5.76 24.50
C ARG A 11 14.53 -4.59 23.58
N ILE A 12 14.46 -3.35 24.09
CA ILE A 12 14.85 -2.16 23.33
C ILE A 12 16.30 -2.26 22.88
N LEU A 13 17.22 -2.49 23.82
CA LEU A 13 18.64 -2.62 23.52
C LEU A 13 18.93 -3.77 22.54
N GLY A 14 18.33 -4.94 22.76
CA GLY A 14 18.51 -6.12 21.91
C GLY A 14 18.00 -5.90 20.49
N THR A 15 16.78 -5.36 20.33
CA THR A 15 16.19 -5.10 19.01
C THR A 15 16.94 -3.98 18.28
N THR A 16 17.35 -2.92 18.97
CA THR A 16 18.17 -1.85 18.38
C THR A 16 19.54 -2.38 17.95
N LEU A 17 20.22 -3.17 18.79
CA LEU A 17 21.51 -3.77 18.46
C LEU A 17 21.39 -4.71 17.26
N PHE A 18 20.33 -5.52 17.19
CA PHE A 18 20.03 -6.37 16.03
C PHE A 18 19.87 -5.54 14.76
N GLY A 19 19.04 -4.48 14.78
CA GLY A 19 18.80 -3.62 13.63
C GLY A 19 20.07 -2.91 13.14
N VAL A 20 20.87 -2.35 14.06
CA VAL A 20 22.13 -1.68 13.74
C VAL A 20 23.16 -2.67 13.19
N SER A 21 23.31 -3.84 13.81
CA SER A 21 24.24 -4.88 13.35
C SER A 21 23.88 -5.38 11.95
N LEU A 22 22.58 -5.56 11.69
CA LEU A 22 22.08 -5.94 10.36
C LEU A 22 22.41 -4.87 9.31
N LEU A 23 22.13 -3.59 9.61
CA LEU A 23 22.44 -2.49 8.71
C LEU A 23 23.94 -2.38 8.43
N LEU A 24 24.77 -2.44 9.48
CA LEU A 24 26.23 -2.40 9.35
C LEU A 24 26.75 -3.58 8.54
N GLY A 25 26.23 -4.80 8.78
CA GLY A 25 26.61 -5.99 8.04
C GLY A 25 26.29 -5.90 6.55
N ILE A 26 25.08 -5.42 6.20
CA ILE A 26 24.67 -5.23 4.80
C ILE A 26 25.49 -4.12 4.15
N THR A 27 25.72 -3.01 4.87
CA THR A 27 26.53 -1.89 4.38
C THR A 27 27.97 -2.33 4.14
N ALA A 28 28.56 -3.07 5.07
CA ALA A 28 29.91 -3.63 4.91
C ALA A 28 29.97 -4.61 3.74
N ALA A 29 28.99 -5.52 3.61
CA ALA A 29 28.89 -6.43 2.48
C ALA A 29 28.81 -5.70 1.13
N TYR A 30 28.09 -4.57 1.09
CA TYR A 30 27.97 -3.72 -0.09
C TYR A 30 29.28 -3.00 -0.41
N ILE A 31 29.93 -2.37 0.58
CA ILE A 31 31.16 -1.58 0.40
C ILE A 31 32.35 -2.49 0.06
N VAL A 32 32.52 -3.58 0.80
CA VAL A 32 33.61 -4.56 0.57
C VAL A 32 33.41 -5.26 -0.78
N GLY A 33 32.16 -5.41 -1.22
CA GLY A 33 31.84 -5.93 -2.54
C GLY A 33 32.24 -7.39 -2.74
N TYR A 34 32.23 -8.20 -1.67
CA TYR A 34 32.63 -9.61 -1.71
C TYR A 34 31.87 -10.39 -2.79
N GLN A 35 32.58 -11.14 -3.63
CA GLN A 35 32.02 -11.83 -4.80
C GLN A 35 32.14 -13.35 -4.63
N PHE A 36 31.02 -14.07 -4.75
CA PHE A 36 30.97 -15.53 -4.65
C PHE A 36 31.19 -16.21 -5.99
N ILE A 37 30.59 -15.66 -7.04
CA ILE A 37 30.68 -16.17 -8.42
C ILE A 37 31.17 -15.03 -9.27
N GLN A 38 32.29 -15.25 -9.94
CA GLN A 38 32.87 -14.28 -10.84
C GLN A 38 33.31 -14.99 -12.13
N THR A 39 32.96 -14.43 -13.28
CA THR A 39 33.54 -14.84 -14.55
C THR A 39 34.88 -14.14 -14.81
N ASP A 40 35.75 -14.75 -15.61
CA ASP A 40 37.03 -14.15 -16.00
C ASP A 40 36.82 -12.74 -16.54
N ASN A 41 37.53 -11.75 -15.97
CA ASN A 41 37.37 -10.31 -16.24
C ASN A 41 36.10 -9.62 -15.69
N TYR A 42 35.40 -10.20 -14.71
CA TYR A 42 34.28 -9.58 -13.98
C TYR A 42 33.06 -9.22 -14.87
N TYR A 43 32.75 -10.03 -15.90
CA TYR A 43 31.54 -9.77 -16.71
C TYR A 43 30.25 -10.05 -15.95
N PHE A 44 30.28 -10.99 -15.01
CA PHE A 44 29.21 -11.30 -14.09
C PHE A 44 29.83 -11.49 -12.71
N SER A 45 29.27 -10.82 -11.70
CA SER A 45 29.67 -10.98 -10.31
C SER A 45 28.43 -11.11 -9.43
N PHE A 46 28.25 -12.27 -8.80
CA PHE A 46 27.23 -12.45 -7.77
C PHE A 46 27.88 -12.21 -6.40
N GLY A 47 27.55 -11.07 -5.79
CA GLY A 47 28.13 -10.66 -4.52
C GLY A 47 27.30 -11.02 -3.29
N LEU A 48 27.90 -10.86 -2.11
CA LEU A 48 27.26 -11.09 -0.81
C LEU A 48 25.96 -10.29 -0.64
N TYR A 49 25.93 -9.05 -1.11
CA TYR A 49 24.71 -8.24 -1.12
C TYR A 49 23.59 -8.88 -1.97
N GLY A 50 23.92 -9.40 -3.16
CA GLY A 50 22.97 -10.12 -4.01
C GLY A 50 22.42 -11.39 -3.35
N ALA A 51 23.29 -12.12 -2.64
CA ALA A 51 22.89 -13.29 -1.86
C ALA A 51 21.89 -12.93 -0.75
N ILE A 52 22.16 -11.86 0.01
CA ILE A 52 21.26 -11.36 1.07
C ILE A 52 19.87 -11.05 0.50
N LEU A 53 19.79 -10.37 -0.65
CA LEU A 53 18.52 -10.05 -1.30
C LEU A 53 17.77 -11.30 -1.80
N ALA A 54 18.50 -12.28 -2.34
CA ALA A 54 17.91 -13.55 -2.75
C ALA A 54 17.36 -14.33 -1.54
N SER A 55 18.13 -14.41 -0.45
CA SER A 55 17.69 -15.01 0.81
C SER A 55 16.47 -14.30 1.38
N HIS A 56 16.43 -12.96 1.37
CA HIS A 56 15.25 -12.19 1.79
C HIS A 56 14.00 -12.61 1.00
N LEU A 57 14.09 -12.70 -0.33
CA LEU A 57 12.96 -13.11 -1.17
C LEU A 57 12.48 -14.53 -0.84
N ILE A 58 13.42 -15.48 -0.66
CA ILE A 58 13.09 -16.87 -0.34
C ILE A 58 12.41 -16.96 1.03
N ILE A 59 12.98 -16.32 2.05
CA ILE A 59 12.44 -16.34 3.41
C ILE A 59 11.06 -15.69 3.46
N GLN A 60 10.92 -14.50 2.86
CA GLN A 60 9.63 -13.79 2.82
C GLN A 60 8.56 -14.64 2.14
N SER A 61 8.92 -15.29 1.03
CA SER A 61 8.01 -16.15 0.28
C SER A 61 7.63 -17.42 1.03
N LEU A 62 8.57 -18.04 1.74
CA LEU A 62 8.32 -19.22 2.56
C LEU A 62 7.29 -18.89 3.66
N PHE A 63 7.49 -17.81 4.41
CA PHE A 63 6.57 -17.43 5.48
C PHE A 63 5.22 -16.94 4.94
N ALA A 64 5.18 -16.29 3.79
CA ALA A 64 3.93 -16.01 3.09
C ALA A 64 3.17 -17.30 2.75
N TYR A 65 3.84 -18.31 2.18
CA TYR A 65 3.25 -19.61 1.87
C TYR A 65 2.72 -20.32 3.12
N LEU A 66 3.48 -20.30 4.23
CA LEU A 66 3.06 -20.87 5.50
C LEU A 66 1.81 -20.16 6.06
N GLU A 67 1.74 -18.83 5.96
CA GLU A 67 0.55 -18.08 6.39
C GLU A 67 -0.67 -18.43 5.53
N HIS A 68 -0.54 -18.49 4.20
CA HIS A 68 -1.64 -18.93 3.32
C HIS A 68 -2.12 -20.35 3.68
N ARG A 69 -1.20 -21.25 4.03
CA ARG A 69 -1.55 -22.59 4.50
C ARG A 69 -2.30 -22.55 5.84
N LYS A 70 -1.92 -21.64 6.76
CA LYS A 70 -2.65 -21.41 8.02
C LYS A 70 -4.06 -20.89 7.77
N MET A 71 -4.21 -19.88 6.91
CA MET A 71 -5.52 -19.31 6.52
C MET A 71 -6.46 -20.37 5.92
N LYS A 72 -5.92 -21.31 5.13
CA LYS A 72 -6.70 -22.44 4.59
C LYS A 72 -7.14 -23.42 5.69
N ARG A 73 -6.31 -23.71 6.69
CA ARG A 73 -6.71 -24.59 7.80
C ARG A 73 -7.78 -23.98 8.70
N SER A 74 -7.75 -22.65 8.88
CA SER A 74 -8.75 -21.92 9.68
C SER A 74 -10.19 -22.01 9.14
N LEU A 75 -10.40 -22.51 7.90
CA LEU A 75 -11.72 -22.76 7.30
C LEU A 75 -12.66 -23.59 8.19
N GLU A 76 -12.11 -24.45 9.04
CA GLU A 76 -12.84 -25.47 9.78
C GLU A 76 -13.35 -25.00 11.16
N THR A 77 -13.00 -23.78 11.59
CA THR A 77 -13.41 -23.28 12.91
C THR A 77 -14.78 -22.61 12.84
N PRO A 78 -15.85 -23.16 13.44
CA PRO A 78 -17.16 -22.52 13.47
C PRO A 78 -17.08 -21.29 14.38
N ILE A 79 -17.40 -20.11 13.82
CA ILE A 79 -17.38 -18.85 14.56
C ILE A 79 -18.81 -18.31 14.67
N LYS A 80 -19.19 -17.95 15.89
CA LYS A 80 -20.46 -17.30 16.18
C LYS A 80 -20.37 -15.85 15.70
N LEU A 81 -21.17 -15.47 14.72
CA LEU A 81 -21.28 -14.09 14.23
C LEU A 81 -22.16 -13.24 15.18
N ASN A 82 -21.78 -13.19 16.45
CA ASN A 82 -22.51 -12.47 17.50
C ASN A 82 -21.93 -11.08 17.81
N LYS A 83 -20.83 -10.71 17.16
CA LYS A 83 -20.15 -9.44 17.35
C LYS A 83 -20.81 -8.34 16.54
N THR A 84 -20.84 -7.15 17.09
CA THR A 84 -21.38 -5.96 16.43
C THR A 84 -20.30 -5.30 15.56
N VAL A 85 -20.63 -5.00 14.31
CA VAL A 85 -19.68 -4.44 13.33
C VAL A 85 -20.27 -3.18 12.72
N ALA A 86 -19.46 -2.12 12.66
CA ALA A 86 -19.73 -0.94 11.85
C ALA A 86 -18.79 -0.87 10.65
N LEU A 87 -19.33 -0.60 9.47
CA LEU A 87 -18.59 -0.27 8.25
C LEU A 87 -18.60 1.25 8.04
N CYS A 88 -17.42 1.85 8.12
CA CYS A 88 -17.19 3.27 7.89
C CYS A 88 -16.66 3.49 6.47
N ILE A 89 -17.39 4.29 5.68
CA ILE A 89 -17.03 4.63 4.30
C ILE A 89 -16.67 6.11 4.25
N ALA A 90 -15.43 6.42 3.86
CA ALA A 90 -14.97 7.80 3.67
C ALA A 90 -15.08 8.18 2.19
N ALA A 91 -15.79 9.27 1.87
CA ALA A 91 -16.05 9.70 0.49
C ALA A 91 -15.70 11.16 0.25
N TYR A 92 -15.15 11.46 -0.94
CA TYR A 92 -14.90 12.83 -1.39
C TYR A 92 -14.89 12.94 -2.92
N GLN A 93 -15.81 13.71 -3.48
CA GLN A 93 -15.92 13.97 -4.93
C GLN A 93 -15.61 12.74 -5.79
N GLU A 94 -16.32 11.65 -5.49
CA GLU A 94 -16.09 10.36 -6.12
C GLU A 94 -16.76 10.25 -7.48
N ASP A 95 -16.22 9.37 -8.31
CA ASP A 95 -16.90 8.96 -9.52
C ASP A 95 -18.23 8.26 -9.15
N PRO A 96 -19.39 8.69 -9.72
CA PRO A 96 -20.69 8.13 -9.39
C PRO A 96 -20.81 6.62 -9.61
N ASP A 97 -20.17 6.07 -10.64
CA ASP A 97 -20.26 4.65 -10.97
C ASP A 97 -19.49 3.79 -9.96
N TYR A 98 -18.29 4.24 -9.55
CA TYR A 98 -17.52 3.57 -8.51
C TYR A 98 -18.23 3.63 -7.16
N LEU A 99 -18.80 4.79 -6.78
CA LEU A 99 -19.57 4.91 -5.54
C LEU A 99 -20.80 3.99 -5.53
N ARG A 100 -21.54 3.93 -6.64
CA ARG A 100 -22.69 3.01 -6.79
C ARG A 100 -22.26 1.56 -6.63
N LYS A 101 -21.17 1.14 -7.29
CA LYS A 101 -20.63 -0.22 -7.17
C LYS A 101 -20.20 -0.55 -5.74
N CYS A 102 -19.55 0.39 -5.05
CA CYS A 102 -19.20 0.26 -3.64
C CYS A 102 -20.46 -0.01 -2.80
N LEU A 103 -21.46 0.87 -2.83
CA LEU A 103 -22.67 0.75 -2.01
C LEU A 103 -23.53 -0.48 -2.35
N LEU A 104 -23.61 -0.86 -3.62
CA LEU A 104 -24.27 -2.11 -4.03
C LEU A 104 -23.55 -3.34 -3.47
N SER A 105 -22.22 -3.32 -3.40
CA SER A 105 -21.45 -4.41 -2.78
C SER A 105 -21.68 -4.47 -1.26
N VAL A 106 -21.81 -3.32 -0.59
CA VAL A 106 -22.11 -3.22 0.84
C VAL A 106 -23.45 -3.87 1.18
N LYS A 107 -24.49 -3.66 0.36
CA LYS A 107 -25.80 -4.33 0.55
C LYS A 107 -25.74 -5.85 0.43
N ARG A 108 -24.72 -6.39 -0.27
CA ARG A 108 -24.53 -7.83 -0.46
C ARG A 108 -23.66 -8.48 0.63
N LEU A 109 -23.17 -7.70 1.60
CA LEU A 109 -22.40 -8.27 2.71
C LEU A 109 -23.23 -9.30 3.48
N THR A 110 -22.62 -10.45 3.73
CA THR A 110 -23.25 -11.58 4.41
C THR A 110 -23.23 -11.45 5.93
N TYR A 111 -22.46 -10.50 6.48
CA TYR A 111 -22.37 -10.29 7.92
C TYR A 111 -23.70 -9.75 8.46
N PRO A 112 -24.34 -10.44 9.43
CA PRO A 112 -25.66 -10.05 9.91
C PRO A 112 -25.59 -8.73 10.69
N GLY A 113 -26.57 -7.85 10.46
CA GLY A 113 -26.75 -6.66 11.28
C GLY A 113 -25.65 -5.59 11.17
N ILE A 114 -24.82 -5.62 10.13
CA ILE A 114 -23.76 -4.61 9.95
C ILE A 114 -24.35 -3.20 9.88
N LYS A 115 -23.79 -2.28 10.68
CA LYS A 115 -24.12 -0.85 10.65
C LYS A 115 -23.26 -0.18 9.58
N VAL A 116 -23.82 0.70 8.76
CA VAL A 116 -23.10 1.40 7.69
C VAL A 116 -23.12 2.88 7.99
N VAL A 117 -21.94 3.50 8.06
CA VAL A 117 -21.76 4.94 8.26
C VAL A 117 -20.91 5.47 7.12
N MET A 118 -21.52 6.21 6.21
CA MET A 118 -20.80 6.94 5.17
C MET A 118 -20.63 8.39 5.59
N VAL A 119 -19.40 8.91 5.52
CA VAL A 119 -19.12 10.32 5.81
C VAL A 119 -18.47 10.94 4.58
N ILE A 120 -19.10 12.00 4.08
CA ILE A 120 -18.69 12.76 2.89
C ILE A 120 -17.90 13.98 3.35
N ASP A 121 -16.68 14.11 2.84
CA ASP A 121 -15.72 15.18 3.12
C ASP A 121 -16.07 16.45 2.32
N GLY A 122 -17.28 16.95 2.48
CA GLY A 122 -17.81 18.06 1.72
C GLY A 122 -19.31 18.20 1.93
N ASN A 123 -19.75 19.43 2.10
CA ASN A 123 -21.15 19.77 2.34
C ASN A 123 -21.65 20.86 1.37
N SER A 124 -20.99 20.99 0.22
CA SER A 124 -21.40 21.90 -0.85
C SER A 124 -22.43 21.24 -1.78
N GLU A 125 -23.08 22.02 -2.65
CA GLU A 125 -23.99 21.51 -3.68
C GLU A 125 -23.31 20.48 -4.61
N ASP A 126 -22.00 20.64 -4.82
CA ASP A 126 -21.20 19.73 -5.63
C ASP A 126 -21.07 18.32 -5.04
N ASP A 127 -21.33 18.15 -3.74
CA ASP A 127 -21.16 16.90 -2.99
C ASP A 127 -22.49 16.16 -2.78
N VAL A 128 -23.64 16.83 -2.95
CA VAL A 128 -24.99 16.31 -2.65
C VAL A 128 -25.30 15.02 -3.39
N TYR A 129 -24.82 14.88 -4.63
CA TYR A 129 -25.05 13.68 -5.43
C TYR A 129 -24.57 12.38 -4.75
N MET A 130 -23.53 12.44 -3.92
CA MET A 130 -23.03 11.25 -3.20
C MET A 130 -24.04 10.80 -2.14
N MET A 131 -24.67 11.75 -1.45
CA MET A 131 -25.73 11.48 -0.48
C MET A 131 -27.00 10.98 -1.18
N ASP A 132 -27.33 11.51 -2.36
CA ASP A 132 -28.46 11.04 -3.16
C ASP A 132 -28.26 9.58 -3.60
N ILE A 133 -27.07 9.24 -4.11
CA ILE A 133 -26.70 7.87 -4.48
C ILE A 133 -26.81 6.92 -3.27
N PHE A 134 -26.34 7.35 -2.10
CA PHE A 134 -26.46 6.57 -0.87
C PHE A 134 -27.92 6.32 -0.50
N THR A 135 -28.74 7.36 -0.53
CA THR A 135 -30.16 7.29 -0.16
C THR A 135 -30.94 6.41 -1.13
N GLU A 136 -30.64 6.50 -2.42
CA GLU A 136 -31.22 5.65 -3.46
C GLU A 136 -30.91 4.16 -3.22
N ILE A 137 -29.63 3.83 -2.99
CA ILE A 137 -29.19 2.44 -2.84
C ILE A 137 -29.62 1.85 -1.51
N MET A 138 -29.40 2.58 -0.40
CA MET A 138 -29.69 2.12 0.95
C MET A 138 -31.18 2.17 1.29
N GLY A 139 -32.00 2.86 0.48
CA GLY A 139 -33.43 3.02 0.64
C GLY A 139 -33.79 4.23 1.49
N ARG A 140 -34.68 5.10 0.97
CA ARG A 140 -35.09 6.36 1.62
C ARG A 140 -35.64 6.15 3.03
N ASP A 141 -36.46 5.11 3.24
CA ASP A 141 -37.10 4.83 4.52
C ASP A 141 -36.21 4.04 5.50
N SER A 142 -35.07 3.53 5.02
CA SER A 142 -34.17 2.65 5.77
C SER A 142 -32.80 3.27 6.06
N CYS A 143 -32.60 4.52 5.70
CA CYS A 143 -31.38 5.26 5.98
C CYS A 143 -31.68 6.64 6.57
N ALA A 144 -30.71 7.17 7.31
CA ALA A 144 -30.76 8.52 7.84
C ALA A 144 -29.66 9.36 7.21
N THR A 145 -29.97 10.61 6.91
CA THR A 145 -29.02 11.54 6.31
C THR A 145 -28.93 12.82 7.14
N TYR A 146 -27.75 13.42 7.16
CA TYR A 146 -27.54 14.70 7.85
C TYR A 146 -26.47 15.53 7.15
N VAL A 147 -26.79 16.79 6.88
CA VAL A 147 -25.83 17.78 6.36
C VAL A 147 -25.34 18.60 7.53
N TRP A 148 -24.19 18.21 8.05
CA TRP A 148 -23.51 18.94 9.11
C TRP A 148 -22.75 20.13 8.51
N ARG A 149 -23.01 21.33 9.01
CA ARG A 149 -22.34 22.55 8.52
C ARG A 149 -20.83 22.56 8.80
N ASN A 150 -20.42 21.90 9.88
CA ASN A 150 -19.04 21.93 10.40
C ASN A 150 -18.51 20.50 10.55
N ASN A 151 -17.65 20.26 11.52
CA ASN A 151 -17.13 18.94 11.87
C ASN A 151 -16.87 18.88 13.40
N PHE A 152 -16.26 17.81 13.90
CA PHE A 152 -16.04 17.63 15.34
C PHE A 152 -15.02 18.62 15.95
N HIS A 153 -14.08 19.15 15.17
CA HIS A 153 -12.95 19.95 15.69
C HIS A 153 -13.07 21.44 15.42
N ASP A 154 -13.64 21.81 14.29
CA ASP A 154 -13.87 23.19 13.91
C ASP A 154 -15.30 23.60 14.26
N LYS A 155 -15.42 24.67 15.04
CA LYS A 155 -16.66 25.43 15.12
C LYS A 155 -16.89 26.17 13.82
N GLY A 156 -18.15 26.29 13.44
CA GLY A 156 -18.55 27.18 12.36
C GLY A 156 -18.35 28.66 12.71
N PRO A 157 -18.18 29.53 11.71
CA PRO A 157 -18.24 30.98 11.92
C PRO A 157 -19.59 31.35 12.55
N GLY A 158 -19.57 31.88 13.79
CA GLY A 158 -20.77 32.27 14.53
C GLY A 158 -21.50 31.14 15.27
N GLU A 159 -20.97 29.91 15.28
CA GLU A 159 -21.51 28.80 16.07
C GLU A 159 -21.07 28.93 17.54
N THR A 160 -22.04 28.87 18.47
CA THR A 160 -21.75 28.85 19.90
C THR A 160 -21.25 27.47 20.34
N GLU A 161 -20.53 27.40 21.46
CA GLU A 161 -20.11 26.13 22.08
C GLU A 161 -21.27 25.16 22.34
N GLU A 162 -22.44 25.72 22.68
CA GLU A 162 -23.64 24.95 22.95
C GLU A 162 -24.22 24.35 21.67
N SER A 163 -24.38 25.15 20.62
CA SER A 163 -24.89 24.69 19.32
C SER A 163 -23.95 23.67 18.65
N HIS A 164 -22.63 23.85 18.79
CA HIS A 164 -21.64 22.88 18.31
C HIS A 164 -21.78 21.54 19.05
N ARG A 165 -21.95 21.59 20.38
CA ARG A 165 -22.17 20.40 21.21
C ARG A 165 -23.46 19.67 20.88
N GLU A 166 -24.55 20.41 20.66
CA GLU A 166 -25.82 19.85 20.20
C GLU A 166 -25.66 19.14 18.86
N SER A 167 -24.94 19.73 17.91
CA SER A 167 -24.69 19.12 16.60
C SER A 167 -23.84 17.84 16.71
N MET A 168 -22.80 17.84 17.55
CA MET A 168 -22.00 16.63 17.83
C MET A 168 -22.84 15.51 18.47
N GLN A 169 -23.71 15.87 19.41
CA GLN A 169 -24.64 14.92 20.04
C GLN A 169 -25.66 14.39 19.04
N HIS A 170 -26.18 15.25 18.17
CA HIS A 170 -27.12 14.87 17.11
C HIS A 170 -26.49 13.86 16.14
N VAL A 171 -25.27 14.12 15.65
CA VAL A 171 -24.53 13.19 14.79
C VAL A 171 -24.32 11.84 15.48
N SER A 172 -23.93 11.85 16.76
CA SER A 172 -23.74 10.63 17.54
C SER A 172 -25.06 9.86 17.70
N GLN A 173 -26.15 10.55 18.07
CA GLN A 173 -27.47 9.94 18.22
C GLN A 173 -28.00 9.37 16.90
N LEU A 174 -27.79 10.08 15.79
CA LEU A 174 -28.17 9.65 14.44
C LEU A 174 -27.47 8.33 14.08
N VAL A 175 -26.15 8.26 14.31
CA VAL A 175 -25.33 7.08 14.07
C VAL A 175 -25.73 5.93 14.99
N LEU A 176 -26.01 6.18 16.26
CA LEU A 176 -26.40 5.14 17.21
C LEU A 176 -27.79 4.55 16.89
N SER A 177 -28.76 5.40 16.54
CA SER A 177 -30.17 5.01 16.38
C SER A 177 -30.49 4.35 15.04
N ASN A 178 -29.64 4.51 14.02
CA ASN A 178 -29.92 4.04 12.66
C ASN A 178 -28.91 2.99 12.19
N LYS A 179 -29.36 2.07 11.32
CA LYS A 179 -28.49 1.05 10.74
C LYS A 179 -27.62 1.59 9.61
N SER A 180 -28.15 2.51 8.80
CA SER A 180 -27.47 3.09 7.64
C SER A 180 -27.53 4.60 7.73
N VAL A 181 -26.37 5.26 7.78
CA VAL A 181 -26.27 6.70 7.98
C VAL A 181 -25.32 7.32 6.96
N CYS A 182 -25.70 8.45 6.38
CA CYS A 182 -24.84 9.28 5.55
C CYS A 182 -24.74 10.69 6.12
N ILE A 183 -23.51 11.14 6.39
CA ILE A 183 -23.23 12.46 6.93
C ILE A 183 -22.41 13.24 5.91
N MET A 184 -22.88 14.43 5.54
CA MET A 184 -22.05 15.43 4.85
C MET A 184 -21.48 16.39 5.89
N GLN A 185 -20.23 16.77 5.75
CA GLN A 185 -19.56 17.68 6.70
C GLN A 185 -18.63 18.67 5.99
N LYS A 186 -18.12 19.66 6.72
CA LYS A 186 -17.10 20.58 6.20
C LYS A 186 -15.83 19.82 5.79
N TRP A 187 -15.26 20.21 4.65
CA TRP A 187 -14.02 19.63 4.12
C TRP A 187 -12.86 19.74 5.12
N GLY A 188 -12.27 18.60 5.47
CA GLY A 188 -11.14 18.47 6.41
C GLY A 188 -10.17 17.35 6.04
N GLY A 189 -10.43 16.61 4.95
CA GLY A 189 -9.60 15.49 4.51
C GLY A 189 -10.11 14.14 5.02
N LYS A 190 -9.53 13.07 4.46
CA LYS A 190 -9.90 11.67 4.78
C LYS A 190 -9.87 11.36 6.28
N ARG A 191 -8.90 11.93 7.01
CA ARG A 191 -8.77 11.72 8.45
C ARG A 191 -9.96 12.28 9.23
N GLU A 192 -10.45 13.45 8.83
CA GLU A 192 -11.59 14.11 9.48
C GLU A 192 -12.85 13.25 9.37
N VAL A 193 -13.17 12.78 8.16
CA VAL A 193 -14.38 11.98 7.94
C VAL A 193 -14.32 10.62 8.64
N MET A 194 -13.14 10.01 8.70
CA MET A 194 -12.93 8.78 9.48
C MET A 194 -13.07 9.05 10.98
N TYR A 195 -12.52 10.15 11.48
CA TYR A 195 -12.66 10.56 12.88
C TYR A 195 -14.12 10.78 13.27
N THR A 196 -14.90 11.49 12.45
CA THR A 196 -16.34 11.68 12.64
C THR A 196 -17.06 10.35 12.84
N ALA A 197 -16.80 9.37 11.97
CA ALA A 197 -17.40 8.06 12.07
C ALA A 197 -16.99 7.34 13.38
N PHE A 198 -15.70 7.37 13.75
CA PHE A 198 -15.19 6.72 14.96
C PHE A 198 -15.76 7.34 16.24
N LYS A 199 -15.84 8.67 16.31
CA LYS A 199 -16.42 9.38 17.46
C LYS A 199 -17.91 9.15 17.60
N ALA A 200 -18.65 9.27 16.49
CA ALA A 200 -20.10 9.08 16.50
C ALA A 200 -20.51 7.65 16.86
N LEU A 201 -19.71 6.64 16.45
CA LEU A 201 -19.92 5.26 16.88
C LEU A 201 -19.65 5.06 18.37
N GLY A 202 -18.70 5.79 18.96
CA GLY A 202 -18.29 5.56 20.33
C GLY A 202 -17.98 4.08 20.57
N ARG A 203 -18.31 3.56 21.75
CA ARG A 203 -18.14 2.13 22.10
C ARG A 203 -19.34 1.25 21.73
N SER A 204 -20.19 1.68 20.80
CA SER A 204 -21.45 0.98 20.48
C SER A 204 -21.27 -0.33 19.69
N VAL A 205 -20.09 -0.54 19.10
CA VAL A 205 -19.75 -1.74 18.33
C VAL A 205 -18.46 -2.39 18.83
N ASP A 206 -18.32 -3.70 18.61
CA ASP A 206 -17.09 -4.45 18.91
C ASP A 206 -15.98 -4.13 17.90
N TYR A 207 -16.36 -4.01 16.62
CA TYR A 207 -15.43 -3.86 15.50
C TYR A 207 -15.81 -2.72 14.57
N VAL A 208 -14.78 -2.01 14.09
CA VAL A 208 -14.92 -0.97 13.07
C VAL A 208 -14.14 -1.40 11.83
N GLN A 209 -14.87 -1.58 10.73
CA GLN A 209 -14.34 -1.80 9.39
C GLN A 209 -14.26 -0.47 8.66
N VAL A 210 -13.15 -0.21 7.98
CA VAL A 210 -12.94 0.97 7.13
C VAL A 210 -12.94 0.57 5.66
N CYS A 211 -13.48 1.42 4.81
CA CYS A 211 -13.55 1.23 3.37
C CYS A 211 -13.44 2.58 2.64
N ASP A 212 -12.75 2.57 1.51
CA ASP A 212 -12.73 3.69 0.59
C ASP A 212 -13.98 3.62 -0.32
N SER A 213 -14.55 4.75 -0.68
CA SER A 213 -15.80 4.85 -1.46
C SER A 213 -15.72 4.34 -2.90
N ASP A 214 -14.52 4.06 -3.40
CA ASP A 214 -14.24 3.50 -4.71
C ASP A 214 -14.08 1.97 -4.70
N THR A 215 -14.38 1.33 -3.57
CA THR A 215 -14.01 -0.06 -3.31
C THR A 215 -15.24 -0.96 -3.26
N MET A 216 -15.23 -2.01 -4.07
CA MET A 216 -16.22 -3.09 -4.03
C MET A 216 -15.78 -4.18 -3.06
N LEU A 217 -16.61 -4.49 -2.07
CA LEU A 217 -16.33 -5.50 -1.05
C LEU A 217 -16.84 -6.88 -1.47
N ASP A 218 -16.06 -7.93 -1.19
CA ASP A 218 -16.55 -9.31 -1.29
C ASP A 218 -17.68 -9.55 -0.27
N PRO A 219 -18.76 -10.28 -0.62
CA PRO A 219 -19.84 -10.60 0.30
C PRO A 219 -19.39 -11.22 1.64
N ALA A 220 -18.30 -12.00 1.66
CA ALA A 220 -17.76 -12.64 2.86
C ALA A 220 -16.66 -11.82 3.55
N SER A 221 -16.27 -10.66 3.02
CA SER A 221 -15.12 -9.87 3.49
C SER A 221 -15.17 -9.56 5.00
N SER A 222 -16.29 -9.02 5.50
CA SER A 222 -16.48 -8.70 6.92
C SER A 222 -16.46 -9.94 7.81
N VAL A 223 -17.09 -11.04 7.35
CA VAL A 223 -17.10 -12.32 8.07
C VAL A 223 -15.68 -12.83 8.27
N GLU A 224 -14.87 -12.89 7.21
CA GLU A 224 -13.51 -13.41 7.28
C GLU A 224 -12.58 -12.56 8.14
N MET A 225 -12.78 -11.24 8.22
CA MET A 225 -12.01 -10.38 9.13
C MET A 225 -12.41 -10.57 10.60
N VAL A 226 -13.71 -10.68 10.90
CA VAL A 226 -14.16 -10.98 12.26
C VAL A 226 -13.60 -12.32 12.72
N LYS A 227 -13.53 -13.33 11.84
CA LYS A 227 -12.94 -14.62 12.19
C LYS A 227 -11.50 -14.51 12.69
N VAL A 228 -10.67 -13.71 12.01
CA VAL A 228 -9.27 -13.50 12.40
C VAL A 228 -9.16 -12.78 13.74
N LEU A 229 -10.03 -11.79 13.98
CA LEU A 229 -10.04 -11.08 15.26
C LEU A 229 -10.55 -11.98 16.40
N GLU A 230 -11.55 -12.82 16.18
CA GLU A 230 -12.04 -13.72 17.23
C GLU A 230 -11.08 -14.89 17.54
N GLU A 231 -10.23 -15.29 16.59
CA GLU A 231 -9.24 -16.37 16.80
C GLU A 231 -8.16 -15.99 17.83
N ASP A 232 -7.79 -14.70 17.90
CA ASP A 232 -6.71 -14.24 18.78
C ASP A 232 -7.02 -12.87 19.41
N PRO A 233 -7.19 -12.78 20.75
CA PRO A 233 -7.44 -11.52 21.44
C PRO A 233 -6.28 -10.52 21.33
N MET A 234 -5.06 -10.97 21.04
CA MET A 234 -3.88 -10.13 20.83
C MET A 234 -3.83 -9.50 19.43
N VAL A 235 -4.71 -9.90 18.50
CA VAL A 235 -4.82 -9.24 17.20
C VAL A 235 -5.73 -8.02 17.34
N GLY A 236 -5.16 -6.82 17.16
CA GLY A 236 -5.88 -5.54 17.28
C GLY A 236 -6.46 -5.04 15.96
N GLY A 237 -5.96 -5.52 14.82
CA GLY A 237 -6.46 -5.17 13.50
C GLY A 237 -6.09 -6.19 12.43
N VAL A 238 -6.91 -6.25 11.38
CA VAL A 238 -6.76 -7.15 10.24
C VAL A 238 -7.04 -6.43 8.93
N GLY A 239 -6.24 -6.70 7.89
CA GLY A 239 -6.49 -6.27 6.52
C GLY A 239 -6.86 -7.42 5.58
N GLY A 240 -7.55 -7.10 4.49
CA GLY A 240 -7.87 -8.05 3.43
C GLY A 240 -6.98 -7.94 2.18
N ASP A 241 -7.22 -8.81 1.20
CA ASP A 241 -6.63 -8.81 -0.13
C ASP A 241 -7.28 -7.74 -1.00
N VAL A 242 -6.58 -6.61 -1.15
CA VAL A 242 -7.01 -5.53 -2.03
C VAL A 242 -6.55 -5.83 -3.45
N GLN A 243 -7.50 -5.93 -4.36
CA GLN A 243 -7.27 -6.17 -5.78
C GLN A 243 -7.71 -4.97 -6.61
N ILE A 244 -7.26 -4.90 -7.86
CA ILE A 244 -7.56 -3.77 -8.74
C ILE A 244 -8.79 -4.06 -9.60
N LEU A 245 -9.78 -3.16 -9.52
CA LEU A 245 -11.03 -3.20 -10.28
C LEU A 245 -10.79 -2.94 -11.77
N ASN A 246 -10.17 -1.80 -12.10
CA ASN A 246 -9.95 -1.31 -13.46
C ASN A 246 -8.62 -1.79 -14.08
N LYS A 247 -8.23 -3.04 -13.80
CA LYS A 247 -6.91 -3.60 -14.16
C LYS A 247 -6.66 -3.73 -15.67
N TYR A 248 -7.69 -3.65 -16.50
CA TYR A 248 -7.58 -3.75 -17.96
C TYR A 248 -7.72 -2.41 -18.69
N ASP A 249 -7.86 -1.32 -17.94
CA ASP A 249 -8.08 0.02 -18.52
C ASP A 249 -6.80 0.64 -19.08
N SER A 250 -5.65 0.30 -18.51
CA SER A 250 -4.35 0.80 -18.97
C SER A 250 -3.21 -0.14 -18.61
N TRP A 251 -2.06 0.09 -19.23
CA TRP A 251 -0.81 -0.56 -18.84
C TRP A 251 -0.45 -0.31 -17.38
N ILE A 252 -0.69 0.90 -16.88
CA ILE A 252 -0.37 1.30 -15.51
C ILE A 252 -1.28 0.60 -14.49
N SER A 253 -2.58 0.55 -14.75
CA SER A 253 -3.52 -0.15 -13.87
C SER A 253 -3.30 -1.67 -13.90
N PHE A 254 -2.94 -2.24 -15.04
CA PHE A 254 -2.55 -3.64 -15.15
C PHE A 254 -1.28 -3.97 -14.34
N LEU A 255 -0.20 -3.20 -14.54
CA LEU A 255 1.04 -3.41 -13.79
C LEU A 255 0.86 -3.15 -12.28
N SER A 256 -0.02 -2.22 -11.91
CA SER A 256 -0.41 -2.01 -10.52
C SER A 256 -1.13 -3.25 -9.95
N SER A 257 -1.97 -3.92 -10.74
CA SER A 257 -2.67 -5.14 -10.29
C SER A 257 -1.72 -6.30 -9.95
N VAL A 258 -0.69 -6.55 -10.76
CA VAL A 258 0.30 -7.60 -10.46
C VAL A 258 1.21 -7.20 -9.28
N ARG A 259 1.52 -5.91 -9.14
CA ARG A 259 2.25 -5.40 -7.96
C ARG A 259 1.44 -5.54 -6.68
N TYR A 260 0.14 -5.25 -6.72
CA TYR A 260 -0.77 -5.41 -5.59
C TYR A 260 -0.82 -6.86 -5.15
N TRP A 261 -0.95 -7.80 -6.09
CA TRP A 261 -0.90 -9.22 -5.75
C TRP A 261 0.37 -9.58 -4.96
N MET A 262 1.55 -9.12 -5.40
CA MET A 262 2.81 -9.31 -4.67
C MET A 262 2.79 -8.64 -3.29
N ALA A 263 2.25 -7.42 -3.18
CA ALA A 263 2.18 -6.68 -1.93
C ALA A 263 1.34 -7.44 -0.89
N PHE A 264 0.15 -7.92 -1.26
CA PHE A 264 -0.75 -8.57 -0.32
C PHE A 264 -0.39 -10.04 -0.08
N ASN A 265 -0.20 -10.80 -1.16
CA ASN A 265 -0.09 -12.25 -1.06
C ASN A 265 1.32 -12.74 -0.72
N ILE A 266 2.35 -11.89 -0.82
CA ILE A 266 3.73 -12.20 -0.40
C ILE A 266 4.15 -11.32 0.77
N GLU A 267 4.23 -10.00 0.58
CA GLU A 267 4.79 -9.09 1.60
C GLU A 267 3.90 -9.05 2.86
N ARG A 268 2.60 -8.75 2.71
CA ARG A 268 1.65 -8.68 3.84
C ARG A 268 1.36 -10.05 4.45
N ALA A 269 1.28 -11.11 3.65
CA ALA A 269 1.13 -12.48 4.15
C ALA A 269 2.33 -12.88 5.05
N CYS A 270 3.55 -12.56 4.64
CA CYS A 270 4.73 -12.80 5.48
C CYS A 270 4.70 -11.97 6.77
N GLN A 271 4.36 -10.68 6.69
CA GLN A 271 4.19 -9.85 7.88
C GLN A 271 3.10 -10.38 8.81
N SER A 272 2.00 -10.89 8.26
CA SER A 272 0.91 -11.51 9.00
C SER A 272 1.35 -12.74 9.75
N TYR A 273 2.18 -13.60 9.14
CA TYR A 273 2.76 -14.75 9.84
C TYR A 273 3.39 -14.34 11.18
N PHE A 274 4.16 -13.25 11.17
CA PHE A 274 4.83 -12.69 12.35
C PHE A 274 3.97 -11.70 13.17
N GLY A 275 2.70 -11.48 12.79
CA GLY A 275 1.77 -10.61 13.50
C GLY A 275 2.12 -9.11 13.42
N CYS A 276 2.89 -8.70 12.41
CA CYS A 276 3.46 -7.35 12.32
C CYS A 276 3.13 -6.67 10.99
N VAL A 277 1.90 -6.82 10.48
CA VAL A 277 1.46 -6.08 9.28
C VAL A 277 1.59 -4.58 9.52
N GLN A 278 2.52 -3.93 8.81
CA GLN A 278 2.87 -2.54 9.08
C GLN A 278 1.90 -1.53 8.45
N CYS A 279 0.99 -2.00 7.58
CA CYS A 279 -0.01 -1.17 6.92
C CYS A 279 -1.21 -2.03 6.52
N ILE A 280 -2.29 -1.95 7.29
CA ILE A 280 -3.62 -2.41 6.89
C ILE A 280 -4.18 -1.34 5.95
N SER A 281 -4.53 -1.72 4.72
CA SER A 281 -4.91 -0.78 3.67
C SER A 281 -6.32 -0.21 3.87
N GLY A 282 -6.47 1.09 3.63
CA GLY A 282 -7.75 1.81 3.76
C GLY A 282 -8.96 1.17 3.08
N PRO A 283 -8.85 0.61 1.85
CA PRO A 283 -9.96 -0.05 1.17
C PRO A 283 -10.59 -1.23 1.92
N LEU A 284 -9.82 -1.94 2.75
CA LEU A 284 -10.30 -3.14 3.45
C LEU A 284 -9.48 -3.41 4.71
N GLY A 285 -9.89 -2.77 5.80
CA GLY A 285 -9.31 -2.97 7.13
C GLY A 285 -10.38 -3.05 8.22
N MET A 286 -10.12 -3.82 9.27
CA MET A 286 -11.00 -3.92 10.44
C MET A 286 -10.18 -3.88 11.72
N TYR A 287 -10.69 -3.16 12.72
CA TYR A 287 -10.01 -2.89 13.97
C TYR A 287 -10.92 -3.18 15.16
N ARG A 288 -10.33 -3.59 16.28
CA ARG A 288 -11.02 -3.63 17.57
C ARG A 288 -11.40 -2.22 17.98
N ASN A 289 -12.69 -1.97 18.15
CA ASN A 289 -13.17 -0.66 18.54
C ASN A 289 -12.65 -0.25 19.93
N SER A 290 -12.55 -1.20 20.86
CA SER A 290 -11.96 -0.97 22.18
C SER A 290 -10.57 -0.34 22.11
N LEU A 291 -9.73 -0.76 21.15
CA LEU A 291 -8.39 -0.20 20.95
C LEU A 291 -8.43 1.14 20.24
N LEU A 292 -9.31 1.33 19.25
CA LEU A 292 -9.45 2.61 18.55
C LEU A 292 -9.69 3.75 19.56
N HIS A 293 -10.55 3.55 20.56
CA HIS A 293 -10.83 4.57 21.59
C HIS A 293 -9.63 4.92 22.45
N GLU A 294 -8.65 4.02 22.61
CA GLU A 294 -7.43 4.30 23.38
C GLU A 294 -6.48 5.26 22.65
N PHE A 295 -6.61 5.41 21.33
CA PHE A 295 -5.67 6.22 20.55
C PHE A 295 -6.28 7.14 19.51
N VAL A 296 -7.61 7.21 19.36
CA VAL A 296 -8.26 7.97 18.27
C VAL A 296 -7.86 9.45 18.27
N GLU A 297 -7.73 10.06 19.45
CA GLU A 297 -7.30 11.46 19.58
C GLU A 297 -5.83 11.64 19.15
N ASP A 298 -4.94 10.76 19.59
CA ASP A 298 -3.53 10.80 19.20
C ASP A 298 -3.32 10.49 17.71
N TRP A 299 -4.16 9.62 17.14
CA TRP A 299 -4.14 9.27 15.73
C TRP A 299 -4.60 10.45 14.88
N TYR A 300 -5.65 11.15 15.32
CA TYR A 300 -6.18 12.30 14.62
C TYR A 300 -5.19 13.46 14.63
N ASN A 301 -4.73 13.85 15.82
CA ASN A 301 -3.82 14.97 16.07
C ASN A 301 -2.35 14.68 15.70
N GLN A 302 -2.09 13.70 14.84
CA GLN A 302 -0.73 13.32 14.47
C GLN A 302 0.01 14.49 13.80
N GLU A 303 1.12 14.87 14.42
CA GLU A 303 2.05 15.85 13.87
C GLU A 303 3.35 15.20 13.40
N PHE A 304 4.02 15.85 12.45
CA PHE A 304 5.39 15.51 12.09
C PHE A 304 6.17 16.79 11.85
N MET A 305 7.26 16.97 12.62
CA MET A 305 8.06 18.20 12.62
C MET A 305 7.21 19.48 12.80
N GLY A 306 6.21 19.43 13.69
CA GLY A 306 5.34 20.58 14.03
C GLY A 306 4.25 20.88 13.01
N SER A 307 4.03 20.03 12.01
CA SER A 307 2.94 20.18 11.04
C SER A 307 1.96 19.01 11.13
N GLN A 308 0.66 19.31 11.08
CA GLN A 308 -0.40 18.31 11.04
C GLN A 308 -0.30 17.44 9.77
N CYS A 309 -0.45 16.13 9.95
CA CYS A 309 -0.28 15.16 8.87
C CYS A 309 -1.60 14.95 8.10
N SER A 310 -1.62 15.27 6.80
CA SER A 310 -2.83 15.19 5.97
C SER A 310 -3.00 13.89 5.17
N PHE A 311 -2.08 12.94 5.27
CA PHE A 311 -2.11 11.69 4.50
C PHE A 311 -1.52 10.53 5.28
N GLY A 312 -1.92 9.30 4.95
CA GLY A 312 -1.38 8.07 5.54
C GLY A 312 -2.17 7.57 6.75
N ASP A 313 -3.48 7.83 6.72
CA ASP A 313 -4.43 7.55 7.81
C ASP A 313 -4.44 6.08 8.20
N ASP A 314 -4.41 5.20 7.21
CA ASP A 314 -4.44 3.75 7.33
C ASP A 314 -3.16 3.18 7.95
N ARG A 315 -1.99 3.65 7.48
CA ARG A 315 -0.69 3.26 8.01
C ARG A 315 -0.46 3.79 9.42
N HIS A 316 -0.90 5.02 9.70
CA HIS A 316 -0.81 5.56 11.05
C HIS A 316 -1.75 4.83 12.01
N LEU A 317 -2.98 4.50 11.58
CA LEU A 317 -3.94 3.71 12.36
C LEU A 317 -3.34 2.33 12.73
N THR A 318 -2.72 1.68 11.75
CA THR A 318 -2.01 0.41 11.95
C THR A 318 -0.86 0.57 12.95
N ASN A 319 -0.05 1.63 12.80
CA ASN A 319 1.05 1.95 13.71
C ASN A 319 0.58 2.18 15.14
N ARG A 320 -0.58 2.79 15.37
CA ARG A 320 -1.13 2.99 16.71
C ARG A 320 -1.52 1.67 17.37
N VAL A 321 -2.12 0.73 16.64
CA VAL A 321 -2.37 -0.63 17.14
C VAL A 321 -1.06 -1.33 17.54
N LEU A 322 -0.06 -1.27 16.66
CA LEU A 322 1.27 -1.83 16.93
C LEU A 322 1.95 -1.14 18.12
N SER A 323 1.76 0.17 18.30
CA SER A 323 2.33 0.91 19.43
C SER A 323 1.80 0.43 20.78
N LEU A 324 0.57 -0.09 20.83
CA LEU A 324 -0.02 -0.71 22.01
C LEU A 324 0.48 -2.15 22.26
N GLY A 325 1.28 -2.72 21.35
CA GLY A 325 1.80 -4.09 21.45
C GLY A 325 0.86 -5.18 20.92
N TYR A 326 -0.26 -4.78 20.30
CA TYR A 326 -1.17 -5.72 19.64
C TYR A 326 -0.63 -6.12 18.26
N ALA A 327 -0.88 -7.37 17.89
CA ALA A 327 -0.56 -7.88 16.56
C ALA A 327 -1.51 -7.30 15.51
N THR A 328 -1.00 -7.16 14.28
CA THR A 328 -1.78 -6.79 13.11
C THR A 328 -1.63 -7.88 12.04
N LYS A 329 -2.76 -8.32 11.47
CA LYS A 329 -2.83 -9.48 10.58
C LYS A 329 -3.33 -9.11 9.19
N TYR A 330 -3.16 -10.03 8.26
CA TYR A 330 -3.73 -10.00 6.92
C TYR A 330 -4.43 -11.34 6.65
N THR A 331 -5.54 -11.31 5.92
CA THR A 331 -6.20 -12.53 5.43
C THR A 331 -6.52 -12.43 3.95
N ALA A 332 -6.04 -13.39 3.17
CA ALA A 332 -6.33 -13.50 1.73
C ALA A 332 -7.78 -13.93 1.44
N ARG A 333 -8.54 -14.28 2.50
CA ARG A 333 -9.94 -14.72 2.40
C ARG A 333 -10.93 -13.57 2.39
N SER A 334 -10.54 -12.42 2.93
CA SER A 334 -11.31 -11.18 2.81
C SER A 334 -10.80 -10.42 1.60
N LYS A 335 -11.63 -10.19 0.59
CA LYS A 335 -11.22 -9.58 -0.67
C LYS A 335 -12.00 -8.29 -0.96
N CYS A 336 -11.39 -7.38 -1.71
CA CYS A 336 -12.08 -6.26 -2.33
C CYS A 336 -11.44 -5.87 -3.67
N LEU A 337 -12.17 -5.10 -4.47
CA LEU A 337 -11.68 -4.47 -5.69
C LEU A 337 -11.73 -2.95 -5.56
N THR A 338 -10.60 -2.28 -5.67
CA THR A 338 -10.47 -0.81 -5.63
C THR A 338 -9.97 -0.27 -6.97
N GLU A 339 -10.28 0.99 -7.27
CA GLU A 339 -9.80 1.66 -8.47
C GLU A 339 -8.35 2.13 -8.30
N THR A 340 -7.59 2.12 -9.40
CA THR A 340 -6.23 2.67 -9.43
C THR A 340 -6.04 3.61 -10.62
N PRO A 341 -5.28 4.70 -10.47
CA PRO A 341 -5.03 5.64 -11.56
C PRO A 341 -4.59 4.96 -12.86
N ILE A 342 -5.18 5.39 -13.97
CA ILE A 342 -4.86 4.90 -15.32
C ILE A 342 -3.75 5.72 -15.98
N GLU A 343 -3.64 7.01 -15.65
CA GLU A 343 -2.60 7.89 -16.18
C GLU A 343 -1.31 7.77 -15.36
N TYR A 344 -0.17 7.71 -16.06
CA TYR A 344 1.16 7.61 -15.44
C TYR A 344 1.44 8.72 -14.44
N LEU A 345 1.12 9.98 -14.77
CA LEU A 345 1.43 11.12 -13.89
C LEU A 345 0.60 11.09 -12.60
N ARG A 346 -0.68 10.74 -12.70
CA ARG A 346 -1.57 10.59 -11.53
C ARG A 346 -1.12 9.43 -10.65
N TRP A 347 -0.77 8.30 -11.26
CA TRP A 347 -0.14 7.16 -10.58
C TRP A 347 1.15 7.59 -9.85
N LEU A 348 2.05 8.30 -10.51
CA LEU A 348 3.33 8.72 -9.93
C LEU A 348 3.14 9.66 -8.73
N ASN A 349 2.20 10.60 -8.81
CA ASN A 349 1.85 11.47 -7.68
C ASN A 349 1.28 10.67 -6.50
N GLN A 350 0.41 9.69 -6.78
CA GLN A 350 -0.12 8.79 -5.76
C GLN A 350 1.02 7.99 -5.08
N GLN A 351 1.95 7.41 -5.86
CA GLN A 351 3.08 6.66 -5.33
C GLN A 351 4.06 7.53 -4.52
N THR A 352 4.25 8.78 -4.94
CA THR A 352 5.06 9.77 -4.20
C THR A 352 4.42 10.07 -2.84
N ARG A 353 3.10 10.30 -2.81
CA ARG A 353 2.34 10.50 -1.56
C ARG A 353 2.43 9.28 -0.63
N TRP A 354 2.29 8.07 -1.17
CA TRP A 354 2.44 6.85 -0.38
C TRP A 354 3.85 6.68 0.16
N SER A 355 4.87 7.05 -0.62
CA SER A 355 6.27 7.01 -0.17
C SER A 355 6.53 7.99 0.98
N LYS A 356 5.93 9.18 0.97
CA LYS A 356 6.01 10.13 2.10
C LYS A 356 5.43 9.54 3.38
N SER A 357 4.21 9.01 3.28
CA SER A 357 3.56 8.34 4.42
C SER A 357 4.42 7.17 4.91
N TYR A 358 4.95 6.34 3.99
CA TYR A 358 5.79 5.21 4.37
C TYR A 358 7.00 5.64 5.18
N PHE A 359 7.82 6.59 4.72
CA PHE A 359 9.02 6.99 5.46
C PHE A 359 8.71 7.68 6.80
N ARG A 360 7.64 8.47 6.86
CA ARG A 360 7.19 9.07 8.12
C ARG A 360 6.76 8.00 9.12
N GLU A 361 5.89 7.11 8.68
CA GLU A 361 5.39 6.02 9.51
C GLU A 361 6.48 4.99 9.86
N TRP A 362 7.51 4.84 9.01
CA TRP A 362 8.68 4.02 9.31
C TRP A 362 9.46 4.58 10.51
N LEU A 363 9.65 5.91 10.59
CA LEU A 363 10.26 6.56 11.75
C LEU A 363 9.40 6.39 13.01
N TYR A 364 8.08 6.54 12.88
CA TYR A 364 7.16 6.28 13.98
C TYR A 364 7.25 4.84 14.47
N ASN A 365 7.18 3.88 13.53
CA ASN A 365 7.21 2.46 13.84
C ASN A 365 8.50 2.02 14.55
N ALA A 366 9.63 2.64 14.20
CA ALA A 366 10.92 2.37 14.84
C ALA A 366 10.92 2.53 16.37
N MET A 367 10.03 3.37 16.92
CA MET A 367 9.88 3.55 18.36
C MET A 367 9.32 2.31 19.08
N TRP A 368 8.66 1.39 18.37
CA TRP A 368 7.94 0.25 18.95
C TRP A 368 8.43 -1.12 18.47
N PHE A 369 9.52 -1.20 17.70
CA PHE A 369 10.06 -2.47 17.20
C PHE A 369 10.30 -3.52 18.30
N HIS A 370 10.70 -3.09 19.49
CA HIS A 370 10.96 -3.95 20.65
C HIS A 370 9.70 -4.64 21.21
N LYS A 371 8.50 -4.20 20.81
CA LYS A 371 7.22 -4.81 21.20
C LYS A 371 6.83 -5.97 20.30
N HIS A 372 7.49 -6.13 19.15
CA HIS A 372 7.09 -7.05 18.08
C HIS A 372 8.19 -8.03 17.71
N HIS A 373 7.86 -8.98 16.84
CA HIS A 373 8.80 -9.97 16.33
C HIS A 373 9.95 -9.31 15.54
N LEU A 374 11.16 -9.87 15.66
CA LEU A 374 12.39 -9.34 15.01
C LEU A 374 12.28 -9.21 13.47
N TRP A 375 11.38 -9.97 12.85
CA TRP A 375 11.08 -9.83 11.42
C TRP A 375 10.69 -8.40 11.05
N MET A 376 9.93 -7.72 11.92
CA MET A 376 9.52 -6.34 11.72
C MET A 376 10.72 -5.41 11.57
N THR A 377 11.69 -5.52 12.50
CA THR A 377 12.94 -4.76 12.47
C THR A 377 13.80 -5.12 11.27
N TYR A 378 13.94 -6.43 10.98
CA TYR A 378 14.68 -6.93 9.83
C TYR A 378 14.13 -6.34 8.53
N GLU A 379 12.83 -6.49 8.29
CA GLU A 379 12.18 -6.00 7.08
C GLU A 379 12.25 -4.47 6.99
N ALA A 380 12.07 -3.75 8.10
CA ALA A 380 12.21 -2.30 8.13
C ALA A 380 13.61 -1.83 7.72
N VAL A 381 14.67 -2.53 8.14
CA VAL A 381 16.05 -2.23 7.73
C VAL A 381 16.25 -2.57 6.25
N ILE A 382 15.88 -3.77 5.81
CA ILE A 382 16.04 -4.18 4.40
C ILE A 382 15.30 -3.23 3.47
N THR A 383 14.01 -3.03 3.69
CA THR A 383 13.14 -2.24 2.79
C THR A 383 13.40 -0.74 2.89
N GLY A 384 13.76 -0.24 4.07
CA GLY A 384 14.09 1.16 4.30
C GLY A 384 15.38 1.58 3.60
N PHE A 385 16.43 0.75 3.66
CA PHE A 385 17.75 1.09 3.13
C PHE A 385 18.01 0.61 1.69
N PHE A 386 17.28 -0.39 1.19
CA PHE A 386 17.42 -0.91 -0.17
C PHE A 386 17.40 0.15 -1.28
N PRO A 387 16.52 1.18 -1.26
CA PRO A 387 16.51 2.24 -2.27
C PRO A 387 17.85 2.97 -2.39
N PHE A 388 18.55 3.23 -1.28
CA PHE A 388 19.80 3.99 -1.27
C PHE A 388 20.94 3.19 -1.90
N PHE A 389 21.09 1.92 -1.50
CA PHE A 389 22.08 1.02 -2.12
C PHE A 389 21.84 0.87 -3.62
N LEU A 390 20.59 0.78 -4.03
CA LEU A 390 20.23 0.63 -5.43
C LEU A 390 20.56 1.90 -6.24
N ILE A 391 20.23 3.08 -5.72
CA ILE A 391 20.60 4.37 -6.35
C ILE A 391 22.12 4.49 -6.49
N ALA A 392 22.86 4.24 -5.41
CA ALA A 392 24.31 4.30 -5.42
C ALA A 392 24.90 3.35 -6.47
N THR A 393 24.38 2.13 -6.55
CA THR A 393 24.79 1.13 -7.54
C THR A 393 24.53 1.58 -8.98
N VAL A 394 23.34 2.12 -9.25
CA VAL A 394 22.99 2.61 -10.59
C VAL A 394 23.94 3.74 -11.01
N ILE A 395 24.12 4.76 -10.15
CA ILE A 395 25.00 5.89 -10.44
C ILE A 395 26.44 5.38 -10.64
N GLN A 396 26.93 4.51 -9.76
CA GLN A 396 28.28 3.94 -9.89
C GLN A 396 28.48 3.21 -11.22
N LEU A 397 27.52 2.36 -11.64
CA LEU A 397 27.64 1.59 -12.88
C LEU A 397 27.59 2.47 -14.12
N PHE A 398 26.76 3.51 -14.12
CA PHE A 398 26.63 4.46 -15.23
C PHE A 398 27.86 5.36 -15.38
N TYR A 399 28.58 5.66 -14.29
CA TYR A 399 29.78 6.51 -14.31
C TYR A 399 31.10 5.73 -14.25
N ARG A 400 31.07 4.39 -14.34
CA ARG A 400 32.29 3.57 -14.35
C ARG A 400 33.06 3.67 -15.68
N GLY A 401 32.37 4.04 -16.77
CA GLY A 401 32.98 4.30 -18.07
C GLY A 401 33.10 3.08 -18.98
N LYS A 402 32.14 2.15 -18.90
CA LYS A 402 32.03 1.00 -19.82
C LYS A 402 30.55 0.72 -20.11
N ILE A 403 30.17 0.68 -21.38
CA ILE A 403 28.78 0.41 -21.81
C ILE A 403 28.28 -0.94 -21.31
N TRP A 404 29.18 -1.93 -21.21
CA TRP A 404 28.88 -3.25 -20.65
C TRP A 404 28.28 -3.18 -19.23
N ASN A 405 28.74 -2.25 -18.38
CA ASN A 405 28.22 -2.16 -17.01
C ASN A 405 26.76 -1.69 -16.99
N ILE A 406 26.40 -0.78 -17.89
CA ILE A 406 25.03 -0.30 -18.05
C ILE A 406 24.14 -1.44 -18.57
N LEU A 407 24.59 -2.16 -19.60
CA LEU A 407 23.84 -3.30 -20.12
C LEU A 407 23.71 -4.44 -19.09
N LEU A 408 24.78 -4.77 -18.38
CA LEU A 408 24.78 -5.77 -17.32
C LEU A 408 23.80 -5.42 -16.21
N PHE A 409 23.75 -4.14 -15.81
CA PHE A 409 22.77 -3.67 -14.84
C PHE A 409 21.34 -3.90 -15.34
N LEU A 410 21.04 -3.48 -16.57
CA LEU A 410 19.73 -3.65 -17.19
C LEU A 410 19.30 -5.12 -17.29
N LEU A 411 20.21 -6.00 -17.72
CA LEU A 411 20.01 -7.45 -17.77
C LEU A 411 19.79 -8.04 -16.38
N THR A 412 20.52 -7.56 -15.37
CA THR A 412 20.37 -8.04 -13.98
C THR A 412 18.99 -7.65 -13.43
N VAL A 413 18.53 -6.42 -13.65
CA VAL A 413 17.18 -5.99 -13.24
C VAL A 413 16.11 -6.86 -13.91
N GLN A 414 16.24 -7.13 -15.21
CA GLN A 414 15.32 -8.03 -15.92
C GLN A 414 15.35 -9.45 -15.36
N LEU A 415 16.52 -10.02 -15.16
CA LEU A 415 16.69 -11.37 -14.63
C LEU A 415 16.07 -11.51 -13.24
N VAL A 416 16.37 -10.59 -12.32
CA VAL A 416 15.76 -10.58 -10.98
C VAL A 416 14.24 -10.38 -11.07
N GLY A 417 13.77 -9.52 -11.96
CA GLY A 417 12.36 -9.32 -12.23
C GLY A 417 11.68 -10.61 -12.71
N LEU A 418 12.31 -11.35 -13.62
CA LEU A 418 11.84 -12.64 -14.14
C LEU A 418 11.84 -13.73 -13.06
N ILE A 419 12.90 -13.84 -12.26
CA ILE A 419 12.95 -14.81 -11.16
C ILE A 419 11.80 -14.57 -10.19
N LYS A 420 11.59 -13.30 -9.79
CA LYS A 420 10.46 -12.92 -8.92
C LYS A 420 9.10 -13.23 -9.58
N SER A 421 8.95 -12.92 -10.86
CA SER A 421 7.68 -13.08 -11.57
C SER A 421 7.34 -14.54 -11.87
N SER A 422 8.33 -15.37 -12.19
CA SER A 422 8.19 -16.83 -12.33
C SER A 422 7.80 -17.46 -10.99
N PHE A 423 8.47 -17.08 -9.91
CA PHE A 423 8.13 -17.57 -8.58
C PHE A 423 6.71 -17.17 -8.16
N ALA A 424 6.32 -15.92 -8.41
CA ALA A 424 4.96 -15.45 -8.19
C ALA A 424 3.93 -16.19 -9.07
N SER A 425 4.28 -16.52 -10.31
CA SER A 425 3.42 -17.30 -11.22
C SER A 425 3.16 -18.71 -10.67
N PHE A 426 4.20 -19.34 -10.13
CA PHE A 426 4.10 -20.66 -9.48
C PHE A 426 3.19 -20.60 -8.25
N LEU A 427 3.41 -19.65 -7.34
CA LEU A 427 2.59 -19.51 -6.13
C LEU A 427 1.13 -19.15 -6.44
N ARG A 428 0.89 -18.29 -7.44
CA ARG A 428 -0.46 -17.91 -7.86
C ARG A 428 -1.15 -19.03 -8.65
N GLY A 429 -0.40 -19.93 -9.27
CA GLY A 429 -0.92 -20.89 -10.25
C GLY A 429 -1.36 -20.22 -11.56
N ASN A 430 -0.84 -19.02 -11.88
CA ASN A 430 -1.25 -18.26 -13.05
C ASN A 430 -0.07 -17.50 -13.67
N ILE A 431 0.16 -17.73 -14.98
CA ILE A 431 1.26 -17.14 -15.75
C ILE A 431 1.17 -15.62 -15.89
N VAL A 432 0.00 -15.00 -15.64
CA VAL A 432 -0.17 -13.54 -15.67
C VAL A 432 0.84 -12.83 -14.76
N MET A 433 1.34 -13.47 -13.71
CA MET A 433 2.36 -12.87 -12.85
C MET A 433 3.69 -12.65 -13.56
N VAL A 434 3.98 -13.27 -14.71
CA VAL A 434 5.21 -13.04 -15.49
C VAL A 434 5.41 -11.56 -15.80
N PHE A 435 4.32 -10.82 -16.05
CA PHE A 435 4.34 -9.38 -16.33
C PHE A 435 4.83 -8.52 -15.15
N MET A 436 4.91 -9.08 -13.94
CA MET A 436 5.53 -8.41 -12.79
C MET A 436 7.00 -8.05 -13.08
N SER A 437 7.68 -8.77 -13.98
CA SER A 437 9.05 -8.43 -14.38
C SER A 437 9.14 -7.04 -15.02
N LEU A 438 8.08 -6.60 -15.71
CA LEU A 438 7.98 -5.26 -16.33
C LEU A 438 7.76 -4.15 -15.30
N TYR A 439 7.17 -4.46 -14.14
CA TYR A 439 7.03 -3.50 -13.05
C TYR A 439 8.39 -3.03 -12.51
N SER A 440 9.43 -3.88 -12.61
CA SER A 440 10.80 -3.51 -12.23
C SER A 440 11.28 -2.24 -12.93
N VAL A 441 10.81 -2.00 -14.16
CA VAL A 441 11.18 -0.81 -14.94
C VAL A 441 10.51 0.43 -14.35
N LEU A 442 9.21 0.39 -14.08
CA LEU A 442 8.51 1.46 -13.37
C LEU A 442 9.15 1.75 -12.00
N TYR A 443 9.59 0.70 -11.30
CA TYR A 443 10.29 0.86 -10.04
C TYR A 443 11.61 1.63 -10.21
N MET A 444 12.44 1.24 -11.19
CA MET A 444 13.75 1.84 -11.42
C MET A 444 13.69 3.24 -12.05
N SER A 445 12.76 3.50 -12.96
CA SER A 445 12.65 4.78 -13.66
C SER A 445 11.90 5.83 -12.86
N SER A 446 10.90 5.41 -12.07
CA SER A 446 9.88 6.31 -11.55
C SER A 446 9.83 6.28 -10.02
N LEU A 447 9.68 5.10 -9.41
CA LEU A 447 9.49 5.02 -7.95
C LEU A 447 10.76 5.30 -7.16
N LEU A 448 11.91 4.86 -7.65
CA LEU A 448 13.18 5.06 -6.98
C LEU A 448 13.50 6.55 -6.77
N PRO A 449 13.47 7.42 -7.80
CA PRO A 449 13.66 8.85 -7.58
C PRO A 449 12.48 9.50 -6.85
N ALA A 450 11.24 9.03 -7.04
CA ALA A 450 10.09 9.53 -6.30
C ALA A 450 10.22 9.29 -4.77
N LYS A 451 10.83 8.17 -4.34
CA LYS A 451 11.13 7.91 -2.92
C LYS A 451 12.11 8.94 -2.34
N MET A 452 13.16 9.28 -3.07
CA MET A 452 14.13 10.30 -2.61
C MET A 452 13.48 11.67 -2.50
N PHE A 453 12.66 12.02 -3.48
CA PHE A 453 11.89 13.26 -3.44
C PHE A 453 10.84 13.28 -2.34
N ALA A 454 10.21 12.14 -2.06
CA ALA A 454 9.28 11.99 -0.95
C ALA A 454 9.98 12.26 0.40
N ILE A 455 11.19 11.72 0.61
CA ILE A 455 12.00 12.01 1.82
C ILE A 455 12.32 13.51 1.88
N ALA A 456 12.84 14.08 0.79
CA ALA A 456 13.23 15.49 0.74
C ALA A 456 12.05 16.47 0.93
N THR A 457 10.81 16.03 0.69
CA THR A 457 9.60 16.85 0.78
C THR A 457 8.58 16.29 1.77
N ILE A 458 9.04 15.51 2.75
CA ILE A 458 8.19 14.75 3.68
C ILE A 458 7.22 15.63 4.49
N ASN A 459 7.65 16.85 4.86
CA ASN A 459 6.83 17.82 5.62
C ASN A 459 5.86 18.63 4.75
N LYS A 460 5.94 18.54 3.42
CA LYS A 460 5.06 19.32 2.54
C LYS A 460 3.71 18.61 2.38
N ALA A 461 2.67 19.19 2.97
CA ALA A 461 1.28 18.70 2.91
C ALA A 461 0.64 18.81 1.51
N GLY A 462 0.97 19.86 0.76
CA GLY A 462 0.30 20.19 -0.51
C GLY A 462 0.80 19.39 -1.71
N TRP A 463 0.39 18.14 -1.87
CA TRP A 463 0.56 17.35 -3.11
C TRP A 463 -0.55 16.28 -3.30
N GLY A 464 -1.73 16.51 -2.71
CA GLY A 464 -2.85 15.57 -2.74
C GLY A 464 -3.24 15.18 -4.18
N THR A 465 -3.80 13.98 -4.32
CA THR A 465 -4.53 13.62 -5.55
C THR A 465 -5.86 14.36 -5.53
N SER A 466 -6.21 15.06 -6.62
CA SER A 466 -7.52 15.69 -6.73
C SER A 466 -8.65 14.66 -6.59
N GLY A 467 -9.87 15.16 -6.31
CA GLY A 467 -11.10 14.36 -6.39
C GLY A 467 -11.21 13.63 -7.73
N ARG A 468 -12.03 12.57 -7.78
CA ARG A 468 -12.20 11.77 -9.01
C ARG A 468 -13.21 12.40 -9.97
N LYS A 469 -14.15 13.18 -9.44
CA LYS A 469 -15.08 14.01 -10.21
C LYS A 469 -14.35 15.06 -11.07
N THR A 470 -13.34 15.73 -10.51
CA THR A 470 -12.52 16.74 -11.21
C THR A 470 -11.03 16.40 -11.13
N ILE A 471 -10.47 15.90 -12.22
CA ILE A 471 -9.05 15.51 -12.28
C ILE A 471 -8.20 16.76 -12.55
N VAL A 472 -7.45 17.21 -11.56
CA VAL A 472 -6.47 18.29 -11.71
C VAL A 472 -5.09 17.68 -11.96
N VAL A 473 -4.47 18.07 -13.08
CA VAL A 473 -3.15 17.57 -13.45
C VAL A 473 -2.08 18.25 -12.59
N ASN A 474 -1.29 17.43 -11.90
CA ASN A 474 -0.18 17.89 -11.08
C ASN A 474 1.15 17.36 -11.66
N PHE A 475 2.00 18.28 -12.14
CA PHE A 475 3.27 17.93 -12.79
C PHE A 475 4.44 17.75 -11.84
N ILE A 476 4.28 18.00 -10.53
CA ILE A 476 5.40 17.95 -9.58
C ILE A 476 6.02 16.55 -9.49
N GLY A 477 5.23 15.48 -9.69
CA GLY A 477 5.76 14.13 -9.77
C GLY A 477 6.81 13.93 -10.87
N LEU A 478 6.83 14.75 -11.94
CA LEU A 478 7.83 14.65 -12.99
C LEU A 478 9.20 15.16 -12.57
N ILE A 479 9.29 16.11 -11.64
CA ILE A 479 10.56 16.71 -11.19
C ILE A 479 11.61 15.64 -10.81
N PRO A 480 11.33 14.70 -9.87
CA PRO A 480 12.30 13.68 -9.52
C PRO A 480 12.70 12.78 -10.68
N VAL A 481 11.74 12.45 -11.55
CA VAL A 481 11.99 11.59 -12.71
C VAL A 481 12.87 12.29 -13.73
N SER A 482 12.62 13.57 -14.02
CA SER A 482 13.46 14.39 -14.90
C SER A 482 14.89 14.49 -14.37
N ILE A 483 15.08 14.82 -13.09
CA ILE A 483 16.40 14.89 -12.47
C ILE A 483 17.13 13.54 -12.58
N TRP A 484 16.43 12.44 -12.29
CA TRP A 484 16.97 11.09 -12.39
C TRP A 484 17.46 10.78 -13.80
N PHE A 485 16.63 11.00 -14.82
CA PHE A 485 17.01 10.74 -16.20
C PHE A 485 18.13 11.66 -16.69
N THR A 486 18.20 12.92 -16.24
CA THR A 486 19.33 13.81 -16.53
C THR A 486 20.64 13.27 -15.95
N ILE A 487 20.64 12.78 -14.71
CA ILE A 487 21.83 12.16 -14.08
C ILE A 487 22.27 10.92 -14.86
N LEU A 488 21.33 10.05 -15.23
CA LEU A 488 21.62 8.83 -15.99
C LEU A 488 22.13 9.16 -17.40
N LEU A 489 21.53 10.13 -18.08
CA LEU A 489 21.98 10.58 -19.40
C LEU A 489 23.40 11.13 -19.33
N GLY A 490 23.73 11.92 -18.32
CA GLY A 490 25.10 12.37 -18.07
C GLY A 490 26.08 11.20 -17.91
N GLY A 491 25.67 10.14 -17.21
CA GLY A 491 26.47 8.91 -17.06
C GLY A 491 26.66 8.14 -18.36
N VAL A 492 25.61 8.05 -19.19
CA VAL A 492 25.70 7.46 -20.53
C VAL A 492 26.67 8.25 -21.41
N ILE A 493 26.54 9.58 -21.47
CA ILE A 493 27.43 10.45 -22.24
C ILE A 493 28.87 10.32 -21.75
N PHE A 494 29.10 10.36 -20.44
CA PHE A 494 30.41 10.16 -19.84
C PHE A 494 31.00 8.80 -20.20
N THR A 495 30.19 7.74 -20.17
CA THR A 495 30.62 6.39 -20.53
C THR A 495 31.00 6.30 -22.00
N ILE A 496 30.19 6.83 -22.91
CA ILE A 496 30.49 6.88 -24.34
C ILE A 496 31.79 7.65 -24.59
N TYR A 497 31.97 8.80 -23.95
CA TYR A 497 33.19 9.62 -24.08
C TYR A 497 34.44 8.90 -23.57
N LYS A 498 34.35 8.17 -22.46
CA LYS A 498 35.49 7.44 -21.91
C LYS A 498 35.83 6.21 -22.75
N GLU A 499 34.83 5.55 -23.28
CA GLU A 499 34.99 4.36 -24.13
C GLU A 499 35.47 4.73 -25.55
N SER A 500 35.12 5.91 -26.08
CA SER A 500 35.70 6.39 -27.34
C SER A 500 37.21 6.63 -27.25
N LYS A 501 37.73 6.99 -26.07
CA LYS A 501 39.18 7.12 -25.82
C LYS A 501 39.88 5.78 -25.64
N LYS A 502 39.21 4.82 -24.99
CA LYS A 502 39.74 3.47 -24.75
C LYS A 502 38.67 2.45 -25.12
N PRO A 503 38.63 2.03 -26.40
CA PRO A 503 37.57 1.19 -26.92
C PRO A 503 37.43 -0.12 -26.15
N PHE A 504 36.18 -0.59 -26.06
CA PHE A 504 35.93 -1.94 -25.59
C PHE A 504 36.64 -2.93 -26.52
N PRO A 505 37.47 -3.86 -26.00
CA PRO A 505 38.24 -4.77 -26.83
C PRO A 505 37.33 -5.56 -27.78
N GLU A 506 37.76 -5.74 -29.03
CA GLU A 506 36.99 -6.46 -30.07
C GLU A 506 36.59 -7.87 -29.63
N SER A 507 37.48 -8.57 -28.91
CA SER A 507 37.23 -9.88 -28.31
C SER A 507 36.03 -9.91 -27.35
N LYS A 508 35.55 -8.75 -26.90
CA LYS A 508 34.47 -8.60 -25.93
C LYS A 508 33.20 -8.01 -26.55
N GLN A 509 33.26 -7.47 -27.77
CA GLN A 509 32.11 -6.87 -28.46
C GLN A 509 30.98 -7.89 -28.70
N THR A 510 31.31 -9.15 -28.97
CA THR A 510 30.34 -10.23 -29.13
C THR A 510 29.42 -10.36 -27.91
N VAL A 511 29.96 -10.24 -26.69
CA VAL A 511 29.18 -10.34 -25.44
C VAL A 511 28.21 -9.17 -25.31
N LEU A 512 28.65 -7.97 -25.71
CA LEU A 512 27.79 -6.77 -25.71
C LEU A 512 26.63 -6.91 -26.71
N ILE A 513 26.90 -7.42 -27.91
CA ILE A 513 25.89 -7.67 -28.94
C ILE A 513 24.88 -8.71 -28.45
N ILE A 514 25.35 -9.86 -27.95
CA ILE A 514 24.49 -10.92 -27.41
C ILE A 514 23.62 -10.38 -26.27
N GLY A 515 24.21 -9.67 -25.31
CA GLY A 515 23.46 -9.08 -24.20
C GLY A 515 22.40 -8.08 -24.66
N THR A 516 22.70 -7.28 -25.68
CA THR A 516 21.76 -6.29 -26.24
C THR A 516 20.60 -6.99 -26.95
N ILE A 517 20.89 -8.04 -27.72
CA ILE A 517 19.87 -8.87 -28.37
C ILE A 517 18.97 -9.52 -27.31
N LEU A 518 19.54 -10.14 -26.27
CA LEU A 518 18.76 -10.75 -25.17
C LEU A 518 17.85 -9.72 -24.49
N TYR A 519 18.38 -8.54 -24.19
CA TYR A 519 17.61 -7.44 -23.60
C TYR A 519 16.45 -7.01 -24.50
N ALA A 520 16.69 -6.86 -25.81
CA ALA A 520 15.68 -6.48 -26.78
C ALA A 520 14.60 -7.57 -26.98
N CYS A 521 15.02 -8.83 -27.12
CA CYS A 521 14.12 -9.98 -27.28
C CYS A 521 13.16 -10.12 -26.09
N TYR A 522 13.65 -9.92 -24.86
CA TYR A 522 12.80 -9.88 -23.67
C TYR A 522 11.67 -8.86 -23.78
N TRP A 523 11.99 -7.64 -24.20
CA TRP A 523 11.02 -6.55 -24.33
C TRP A 523 10.01 -6.83 -25.43
N VAL A 524 10.48 -7.25 -26.60
CA VAL A 524 9.61 -7.61 -27.73
C VAL A 524 8.66 -8.72 -27.32
N LEU A 525 9.18 -9.79 -26.70
CA LEU A 525 8.37 -10.93 -26.25
C LEU A 525 7.28 -10.50 -25.26
N LEU A 526 7.65 -9.80 -24.18
CA LEU A 526 6.69 -9.45 -23.13
C LEU A 526 5.68 -8.38 -23.57
N LEU A 527 6.09 -7.41 -24.38
CA LEU A 527 5.15 -6.41 -24.92
C LEU A 527 4.17 -7.06 -25.89
N THR A 528 4.64 -7.97 -26.76
CA THR A 528 3.76 -8.74 -27.65
C THR A 528 2.80 -9.62 -26.84
N LEU A 529 3.27 -10.32 -25.81
CA LEU A 529 2.42 -11.12 -24.92
C LEU A 529 1.37 -10.26 -24.21
N TYR A 530 1.72 -9.06 -23.74
CA TYR A 530 0.74 -8.16 -23.15
C TYR A 530 -0.32 -7.72 -24.16
N MET A 531 0.10 -7.32 -25.36
CA MET A 531 -0.83 -6.84 -26.39
C MET A 531 -1.80 -7.95 -26.82
N VAL A 532 -1.33 -9.19 -26.91
CA VAL A 532 -2.14 -10.35 -27.29
C VAL A 532 -3.04 -10.82 -26.13
N LEU A 533 -2.47 -11.07 -24.95
CA LEU A 533 -3.18 -11.72 -23.85
C LEU A 533 -4.00 -10.76 -22.99
N ILE A 534 -3.54 -9.52 -22.83
CA ILE A 534 -4.14 -8.58 -21.88
C ILE A 534 -4.96 -7.53 -22.60
N ASN A 535 -4.42 -6.89 -23.65
CA ASN A 535 -5.16 -5.83 -24.34
C ASN A 535 -6.33 -6.39 -25.17
N LYS A 536 -6.14 -7.52 -25.89
CA LYS A 536 -7.23 -8.13 -26.68
C LYS A 536 -8.21 -8.96 -25.84
N CYS A 537 -7.73 -9.87 -24.99
CA CYS A 537 -8.63 -10.70 -24.19
C CYS A 537 -9.19 -9.97 -22.96
N GLY A 538 -8.46 -9.00 -22.40
CA GLY A 538 -8.92 -8.18 -21.28
C GLY A 538 -10.07 -7.25 -21.67
N ARG A 539 -10.15 -6.77 -22.91
CA ARG A 539 -11.30 -6.00 -23.41
C ARG A 539 -12.60 -6.81 -23.36
N ARG A 540 -12.57 -8.09 -23.78
CA ARG A 540 -13.72 -9.00 -23.67
C ARG A 540 -14.12 -9.25 -22.21
N LYS A 541 -13.13 -9.40 -21.31
CA LYS A 541 -13.40 -9.56 -19.87
C LYS A 541 -13.90 -8.28 -19.21
N LYS A 542 -13.49 -7.11 -19.67
CA LYS A 542 -13.99 -5.81 -19.21
C LYS A 542 -15.48 -5.66 -19.50
N GLU A 543 -15.92 -6.08 -20.68
CA GLU A 543 -17.35 -6.14 -21.02
C GLU A 543 -18.10 -7.08 -20.07
N GLN A 544 -17.53 -8.23 -19.72
CA GLN A 544 -18.16 -9.21 -18.81
C GLN A 544 -18.18 -8.78 -17.33
N GLN A 545 -17.09 -8.17 -16.81
CA GLN A 545 -17.03 -7.58 -15.46
C GLN A 545 -17.97 -6.39 -15.27
N HIS A 546 -18.45 -5.79 -16.35
CA HIS A 546 -19.48 -4.75 -16.27
C HIS A 546 -20.86 -5.33 -15.91
N TYR A 547 -21.11 -6.60 -16.27
CA TYR A 547 -22.37 -7.30 -16.00
C TYR A 547 -22.33 -8.11 -14.69
N ASP A 548 -21.20 -8.75 -14.37
CA ASP A 548 -21.06 -9.57 -13.18
C ASP A 548 -20.53 -8.73 -12.00
N MET A 549 -21.45 -8.27 -11.14
CA MET A 549 -21.13 -7.65 -9.85
C MET A 549 -20.59 -8.66 -8.79
N VAL A 550 -20.19 -9.85 -9.23
CA VAL A 550 -19.62 -10.93 -8.41
C VAL A 550 -18.12 -10.95 -8.64
N LEU A 551 -17.35 -11.03 -7.55
CA LEU A 551 -15.90 -11.19 -7.65
C LEU A 551 -15.59 -12.57 -8.24
N ASP A 552 -15.14 -12.63 -9.49
CA ASP A 552 -14.59 -13.86 -10.07
C ASP A 552 -13.39 -14.32 -9.20
N VAL A 553 -13.56 -15.47 -8.55
CA VAL A 553 -12.65 -16.05 -7.56
C VAL A 553 -11.33 -16.51 -8.15
#